data_AF-A0A1W6WAR0-F1
#
_entry.id   AF-A0A1W6WAR0-F1
#
_cell.length_a   1.000
_cell.length_b   1.000
_cell.length_c   1.000
_cell.angle_alpha   90.00
_cell.angle_beta   90.00
_cell.angle_gamma   90.00
#
_symmetry.space_group_name_H-M   'P 1'
#
loop_
_entity.id
_entity.type
_entity.pdbx_description
1 polymer ?
#
loop_
_entity_poly.entity_id
_entity_poly.type
_entity_poly.pdbx_seq_one_letter_code
_entity_poly.pdbx_strand_id
1 'polypeptide(L)'
;MTNMKTTGSTTGATDTAASSAPLPTFQQNLIEAFTPVLGEAETQQLASIISSLPTISGQTESQSIALYVDTLENLKAKNNAFAGISLTDTASVWIKSLQSANSDGELTAAEFNAQTNQTLSNQFQAWFSKLLTENVDSSLSTEFVSQFNLGTQSNQAEQIANLSETELANATKEISLFVAELANQMGSREVRDASISFLRNAFSSLGSVNLAQLKSSDFLLTKESFALQVSAQLKSSFQGIGITLSTDDASALASRITWTPGISKQQLKEALDEMAAQVKGQYSAAYGEASGTNNLKAALNTVIGGTEPLTLSSLFANFAVSLTNIEIDDFYQDSAIADVQKTQITAAQVNLIKENTERDIRLQFEKIVKGESTGASFTERYEALRKNLGALKERLLNITDKEKADREVRAEHSLTARDLLAVVESSIGDRFDEQVLLALNERRVNRLEKRNDQKEALEDLTIQLKVFGVVQSKIHSTQSVDGVYKPGYPESNFKASDFNYSNQTDFEASPEYKYLTDNKITNHRDFLQTQGITIGDGASYQDEEKSKKLSNFSSSVSAKSKLLNDEVQIKTTELNDTSSQYNSTVEAMNKFVQKYHSILQEILRAI
;
A
#
# COMPACT_ATOMS: atom_id res chain seq x y z
N MET A 1 -28.01 -81.70 102.71
CA MET A 1 -28.09 -80.24 102.81
C MET A 1 -26.73 -79.65 102.47
N THR A 2 -26.72 -78.83 101.41
CA THR A 2 -25.98 -77.57 101.26
C THR A 2 -24.47 -77.48 101.53
N ASN A 3 -23.78 -77.01 100.48
CA ASN A 3 -22.51 -76.27 100.42
C ASN A 3 -21.23 -76.94 100.94
N MET A 4 -20.43 -77.44 99.99
CA MET A 4 -18.99 -77.72 100.08
C MET A 4 -18.43 -77.75 98.64
N LYS A 5 -17.18 -77.43 98.29
CA LYS A 5 -15.99 -76.78 98.91
C LYS A 5 -14.94 -76.69 97.77
N THR A 6 -13.81 -76.01 98.02
CA THR A 6 -12.44 -76.20 97.47
C THR A 6 -11.80 -75.02 96.72
N THR A 7 -10.48 -74.96 96.90
CA THR A 7 -9.49 -73.86 96.82
C THR A 7 -8.56 -73.96 95.59
N GLY A 8 -7.93 -72.86 95.17
CA GLY A 8 -6.65 -72.89 94.41
C GLY A 8 -6.43 -71.74 93.40
N SER A 9 -5.17 -71.35 93.18
CA SER A 9 -4.69 -70.12 92.49
C SER A 9 -4.11 -70.36 91.07
N THR A 10 -3.94 -69.24 90.33
CA THR A 10 -3.10 -68.94 89.12
C THR A 10 -3.51 -69.30 87.67
N THR A 11 -3.16 -68.34 86.78
CA THR A 11 -2.87 -68.35 85.32
C THR A 11 -3.97 -68.38 84.24
N GLY A 12 -3.74 -67.63 83.15
CA GLY A 12 -4.21 -67.96 81.79
C GLY A 12 -4.96 -66.86 81.02
N ALA A 13 -4.64 -66.66 79.75
CA ALA A 13 -5.03 -65.56 78.85
C ALA A 13 -6.17 -65.90 77.86
N THR A 14 -6.54 -64.92 77.01
CA THR A 14 -7.28 -64.99 75.70
C THR A 14 -8.79 -65.32 75.80
N ASP A 15 -9.74 -64.86 74.97
CA ASP A 15 -9.74 -64.14 73.69
C ASP A 15 -11.17 -63.63 73.34
N THR A 16 -11.31 -62.89 72.22
CA THR A 16 -12.51 -62.58 71.39
C THR A 16 -13.46 -61.42 71.72
N ALA A 17 -13.42 -60.38 70.87
CA ALA A 17 -14.59 -59.81 70.20
C ALA A 17 -14.17 -59.13 68.88
N ALA A 18 -14.48 -59.77 67.75
CA ALA A 18 -14.30 -59.23 66.40
C ALA A 18 -15.51 -58.36 66.01
N SER A 19 -15.24 -57.12 65.61
CA SER A 19 -16.19 -56.19 64.97
C SER A 19 -16.10 -56.37 63.46
N SER A 20 -17.19 -56.84 62.84
CA SER A 20 -17.32 -56.98 61.39
C SER A 20 -17.85 -55.69 60.76
N ALA A 21 -16.95 -54.82 60.29
CA ALA A 21 -17.31 -53.83 59.26
C ALA A 21 -17.51 -54.57 57.91
N PRO A 22 -18.42 -54.12 57.02
CA PRO A 22 -18.53 -54.69 55.67
C PRO A 22 -17.18 -54.52 54.96
N LEU A 23 -16.68 -55.58 54.32
CA LEU A 23 -15.54 -55.48 53.41
C LEU A 23 -15.87 -54.43 52.32
N PRO A 24 -14.97 -53.47 52.03
CA PRO A 24 -15.26 -52.47 51.01
C PRO A 24 -15.46 -53.13 49.66
N THR A 25 -16.42 -52.64 48.89
CA THR A 25 -16.64 -53.09 47.50
C THR A 25 -15.42 -52.75 46.63
N PHE A 26 -15.18 -53.49 45.55
CA PHE A 26 -14.13 -53.17 44.57
C PHE A 26 -14.11 -51.68 44.21
N GLN A 27 -15.29 -51.09 43.99
CA GLN A 27 -15.49 -49.67 43.67
C GLN A 27 -15.01 -48.74 44.78
N GLN A 28 -15.26 -49.09 46.04
CA GLN A 28 -14.86 -48.29 47.19
C GLN A 28 -13.35 -48.34 47.42
N ASN A 29 -12.74 -49.52 47.26
CA ASN A 29 -11.28 -49.67 47.29
C ASN A 29 -10.61 -48.91 46.13
N LEU A 30 -11.22 -48.88 44.95
CA LEU A 30 -10.70 -48.14 43.80
C LEU A 30 -10.72 -46.62 44.02
N ILE A 31 -11.80 -46.08 44.61
CA ILE A 31 -11.90 -44.65 44.97
C ILE A 31 -10.83 -44.29 46.01
N GLU A 32 -10.67 -45.10 47.06
CA GLU A 32 -9.63 -44.89 48.07
C GLU A 32 -8.23 -44.94 47.45
N ALA A 33 -7.99 -45.85 46.51
CA ALA A 33 -6.71 -45.99 45.82
C ALA A 33 -6.38 -44.85 44.84
N PHE A 34 -7.38 -44.14 44.30
CA PHE A 34 -7.17 -42.98 43.42
C PHE A 34 -6.82 -41.70 44.20
N THR A 35 -7.25 -41.62 45.47
CA THR A 35 -7.10 -40.44 46.33
C THR A 35 -5.65 -39.95 46.46
N PRO A 36 -4.64 -40.81 46.68
CA PRO A 36 -3.24 -40.39 46.74
C PRO A 36 -2.70 -39.77 45.43
N VAL A 37 -3.26 -40.15 44.27
CA VAL A 37 -2.77 -39.71 42.96
C VAL A 37 -3.44 -38.39 42.55
N LEU A 38 -4.76 -38.29 42.71
CA LEU A 38 -5.55 -37.14 42.26
C LEU A 38 -5.72 -36.03 43.30
N GLY A 39 -5.72 -36.38 44.60
CA GLY A 39 -6.16 -35.49 45.67
C GLY A 39 -7.61 -35.78 46.09
N GLU A 40 -7.96 -35.42 47.33
CA GLU A 40 -9.25 -35.74 47.96
C GLU A 40 -10.43 -35.06 47.25
N ALA A 41 -10.28 -33.77 46.90
CA ALA A 41 -11.32 -32.99 46.23
C ALA A 41 -11.60 -33.49 44.80
N GLU A 42 -10.54 -33.73 44.03
CA GLU A 42 -10.59 -34.21 42.65
C GLU A 42 -11.14 -35.64 42.58
N THR A 43 -10.73 -36.50 43.51
CA THR A 43 -11.26 -37.87 43.60
C THR A 43 -12.74 -37.87 43.90
N GLN A 44 -13.20 -36.99 44.81
CA GLN A 44 -14.62 -36.87 45.12
C GLN A 44 -15.44 -36.33 43.94
N GLN A 45 -14.87 -35.42 43.14
CA GLN A 45 -15.49 -34.95 41.89
C GLN A 45 -15.66 -36.08 40.86
N LEU A 46 -14.71 -37.02 40.78
CA LEU A 46 -14.74 -38.14 39.84
C LEU A 46 -15.35 -39.42 40.42
N ALA A 47 -15.73 -39.46 41.70
CA ALA A 47 -16.19 -40.67 42.39
C ALA A 47 -17.35 -41.38 41.67
N SER A 48 -18.30 -40.61 41.12
CA SER A 48 -19.44 -41.16 40.38
C SER A 48 -19.02 -41.93 39.12
N ILE A 49 -17.99 -41.46 38.41
CA ILE A 49 -17.49 -42.13 37.22
C ILE A 49 -16.50 -43.26 37.58
N ILE A 50 -15.67 -43.08 38.62
CA ILE A 50 -14.75 -44.12 39.12
C ILE A 50 -15.54 -45.36 39.57
N SER A 51 -16.65 -45.17 40.29
CA SER A 51 -17.48 -46.27 40.81
C SER A 51 -18.15 -47.14 39.74
N SER A 52 -18.09 -46.75 38.47
CA SER A 52 -18.65 -47.53 37.36
C SER A 52 -17.60 -48.30 36.55
N LEU A 53 -16.33 -48.23 36.95
CA LEU A 53 -15.26 -49.00 36.30
C LEU A 53 -15.35 -50.48 36.70
N PRO A 54 -15.19 -51.41 35.73
CA PRO A 54 -15.17 -52.84 36.02
C PRO A 54 -13.77 -53.32 36.44
N THR A 55 -13.71 -54.53 36.99
CA THR A 55 -12.47 -55.32 37.03
C THR A 55 -11.97 -55.63 35.61
N ILE A 56 -10.65 -55.68 35.41
CA ILE A 56 -10.06 -55.97 34.10
C ILE A 56 -10.11 -57.49 33.86
N SER A 57 -10.57 -57.91 32.69
CA SER A 57 -10.75 -59.33 32.34
C SER A 57 -9.42 -60.09 32.47
N GLY A 58 -9.45 -61.23 33.18
CA GLY A 58 -8.27 -62.05 33.47
C GLY A 58 -7.37 -61.56 34.62
N GLN A 59 -7.74 -60.48 35.33
CA GLN A 59 -7.02 -59.96 36.50
C GLN A 59 -7.84 -60.18 37.79
N THR A 60 -7.17 -60.30 38.93
CA THR A 60 -7.85 -60.21 40.24
C THR A 60 -8.25 -58.76 40.55
N GLU A 61 -9.14 -58.56 41.54
CA GLU A 61 -9.51 -57.21 42.00
C GLU A 61 -8.28 -56.38 42.41
N SER A 62 -7.36 -56.98 43.18
CA SER A 62 -6.14 -56.29 43.62
C SER A 62 -5.21 -55.96 42.46
N GLN A 63 -5.08 -56.83 41.46
CA GLN A 63 -4.27 -56.54 40.28
C GLN A 63 -4.93 -55.49 39.38
N SER A 64 -6.26 -55.49 39.27
CA SER A 64 -7.01 -54.47 38.54
C SER A 64 -6.82 -53.10 39.18
N ILE A 65 -6.99 -52.99 40.51
CA ILE A 65 -6.77 -51.73 41.25
C ILE A 65 -5.34 -51.24 41.06
N ALA A 66 -4.34 -52.12 41.22
CA ALA A 66 -2.93 -51.75 41.00
C ALA A 66 -2.70 -51.21 39.58
N LEU A 67 -3.23 -51.90 38.55
CA LEU A 67 -3.07 -51.46 37.15
C LEU A 67 -3.75 -50.11 36.87
N TYR A 68 -4.95 -49.87 37.43
CA TYR A 68 -5.61 -48.57 37.33
C TYR A 68 -4.78 -47.46 37.99
N VAL A 69 -4.22 -47.70 39.18
CA VAL A 69 -3.40 -46.74 39.92
C VAL A 69 -2.09 -46.47 39.20
N ASP A 70 -1.34 -47.50 38.81
CA ASP A 70 -0.07 -47.37 38.07
C ASP A 70 -0.26 -46.58 36.77
N THR A 71 -1.37 -46.83 36.07
CA THR A 71 -1.71 -46.11 34.84
C THR A 71 -2.08 -44.66 35.12
N LEU A 72 -2.81 -44.39 36.20
CA LEU A 72 -3.15 -43.03 36.61
C LEU A 72 -1.91 -42.24 37.03
N GLU A 73 -0.95 -42.87 37.70
CA GLU A 73 0.35 -42.30 38.00
C GLU A 73 1.14 -41.99 36.72
N ASN A 74 1.16 -42.91 35.76
CA ASN A 74 1.80 -42.68 34.46
C ASN A 74 1.13 -41.54 33.68
N LEU A 75 -0.20 -41.50 33.65
CA LEU A 75 -0.98 -40.42 33.05
C LEU A 75 -0.65 -39.09 33.73
N LYS A 76 -0.58 -39.05 35.06
CA LYS A 76 -0.17 -37.85 35.81
C LYS A 76 1.23 -37.39 35.43
N ALA A 77 2.17 -38.31 35.36
CA ALA A 77 3.56 -37.98 35.05
C ALA A 77 3.72 -37.45 33.61
N LYS A 78 3.03 -38.06 32.63
CA LYS A 78 3.00 -37.58 31.24
C LYS A 78 2.17 -36.30 31.06
N ASN A 79 1.07 -36.13 31.79
CA ASN A 79 0.22 -34.93 31.74
C ASN A 79 0.99 -33.66 32.13
N ASN A 80 2.00 -33.77 32.99
CA ASN A 80 2.87 -32.65 33.34
C ASN A 80 3.65 -32.08 32.12
N ALA A 81 3.77 -32.83 31.03
CA ALA A 81 4.36 -32.34 29.78
C ALA A 81 3.42 -31.40 28.99
N PHE A 82 2.11 -31.41 29.28
CA PHE A 82 1.08 -30.62 28.60
C PHE A 82 0.61 -29.45 29.47
N ALA A 83 1.35 -28.34 29.42
CA ALA A 83 1.03 -27.17 30.22
C ALA A 83 -0.41 -26.66 29.98
N GLY A 84 -1.14 -26.38 31.06
CA GLY A 84 -2.50 -25.86 31.00
C GLY A 84 -3.60 -26.92 30.78
N ILE A 85 -3.27 -28.21 30.81
CA ILE A 85 -4.24 -29.31 30.88
C ILE A 85 -4.34 -29.82 32.33
N SER A 86 -5.56 -29.80 32.87
CA SER A 86 -5.84 -30.31 34.22
C SER A 86 -5.74 -31.83 34.27
N LEU A 87 -5.04 -32.35 35.29
CA LEU A 87 -5.02 -33.79 35.57
C LEU A 87 -6.41 -34.36 35.79
N THR A 88 -7.30 -33.59 36.44
CA THR A 88 -8.67 -34.00 36.73
C THR A 88 -9.49 -34.17 35.45
N ASP A 89 -9.30 -33.28 34.47
CA ASP A 89 -9.95 -33.38 33.16
C ASP A 89 -9.41 -34.58 32.38
N THR A 90 -8.08 -34.75 32.39
CA THR A 90 -7.36 -35.90 31.84
C THR A 90 -7.89 -37.22 32.40
N ALA A 91 -7.98 -37.34 33.72
CA ALA A 91 -8.49 -38.51 34.41
C ALA A 91 -9.98 -38.73 34.09
N SER A 92 -10.80 -37.67 34.04
CA SER A 92 -12.21 -37.76 33.66
C SER A 92 -12.41 -38.32 32.25
N VAL A 93 -11.64 -37.83 31.27
CA VAL A 93 -11.69 -38.28 29.88
C VAL A 93 -11.26 -39.75 29.77
N TRP A 94 -10.18 -40.13 30.46
CA TRP A 94 -9.70 -41.51 30.49
C TRP A 94 -10.71 -42.46 31.12
N ILE A 95 -11.28 -42.13 32.29
CA ILE A 95 -12.27 -42.98 32.95
C ILE A 95 -13.51 -43.17 32.05
N LYS A 96 -13.99 -42.10 31.41
CA LYS A 96 -15.13 -42.16 30.47
C LYS A 96 -14.83 -42.98 29.22
N SER A 97 -13.60 -42.94 28.71
CA SER A 97 -13.22 -43.75 27.54
C SER A 97 -13.18 -45.24 27.88
N LEU A 98 -12.73 -45.60 29.09
CA LEU A 98 -12.79 -46.97 29.60
C LEU A 98 -14.23 -47.47 29.80
N GLN A 99 -15.12 -46.63 30.35
CA GLN A 99 -16.54 -46.97 30.45
C GLN A 99 -17.19 -47.23 29.08
N SER A 100 -16.81 -46.43 28.08
CA SER A 100 -17.34 -46.56 26.73
C SER A 100 -16.85 -47.85 26.05
N ALA A 101 -15.59 -48.23 26.31
CA ALA A 101 -15.02 -49.50 25.82
C ALA A 101 -15.64 -50.74 26.49
N ASN A 102 -16.20 -50.60 27.69
CA ASN A 102 -16.87 -51.66 28.45
C ASN A 102 -18.31 -51.96 27.96
N SER A 103 -18.63 -51.74 26.67
CA SER A 103 -20.00 -51.84 26.15
C SER A 103 -20.56 -53.28 26.18
N ASP A 104 -19.67 -54.27 26.14
CA ASP A 104 -20.01 -55.71 26.17
C ASP A 104 -19.93 -56.32 27.60
N GLY A 105 -19.65 -55.51 28.62
CA GLY A 105 -19.60 -55.93 30.02
C GLY A 105 -18.24 -56.48 30.50
N GLU A 106 -17.24 -56.52 29.63
CA GLU A 106 -15.84 -56.80 29.99
C GLU A 106 -14.89 -55.72 29.46
N LEU A 107 -13.88 -55.38 30.25
CA LEU A 107 -12.77 -54.52 29.84
C LEU A 107 -11.49 -55.36 29.78
N THR A 108 -10.94 -55.57 28.58
CA THR A 108 -9.69 -56.33 28.41
C THR A 108 -8.46 -55.46 28.67
N ALA A 109 -7.31 -56.07 28.98
CA ALA A 109 -6.05 -55.36 29.13
C ALA A 109 -5.60 -54.64 27.83
N ALA A 110 -5.97 -55.18 26.66
CA ALA A 110 -5.68 -54.57 25.36
C ALA A 110 -6.48 -53.28 25.15
N GLU A 111 -7.79 -53.31 25.44
CA GLU A 111 -8.65 -52.13 25.37
C GLU A 111 -8.25 -51.08 26.40
N PHE A 112 -7.92 -51.50 27.61
CA PHE A 112 -7.41 -50.62 28.67
C PHE A 112 -6.17 -49.83 28.22
N ASN A 113 -5.18 -50.53 27.64
CA ASN A 113 -3.97 -49.88 27.11
C ASN A 113 -4.26 -48.98 25.91
N ALA A 114 -5.14 -49.42 24.99
CA ALA A 114 -5.52 -48.62 23.82
C ALA A 114 -6.20 -47.30 24.23
N GLN A 115 -7.15 -47.34 25.16
CA GLN A 115 -7.84 -46.14 25.65
C GLN A 115 -6.91 -45.20 26.41
N THR A 116 -5.96 -45.74 27.17
CA THR A 116 -4.93 -44.95 27.86
C THR A 116 -4.07 -44.19 26.86
N ASN A 117 -3.54 -44.87 25.85
CA ASN A 117 -2.71 -44.28 24.81
C ASN A 117 -3.48 -43.24 23.98
N GLN A 118 -4.75 -43.54 23.66
CA GLN A 118 -5.62 -42.60 22.95
C GLN A 118 -5.90 -41.34 23.78
N THR A 119 -6.05 -41.48 25.10
CA THR A 119 -6.28 -40.34 25.99
C THR A 119 -5.09 -39.38 25.99
N LEU A 120 -3.86 -39.90 26.08
CA LEU A 120 -2.65 -39.08 25.98
C LEU A 120 -2.49 -38.43 24.59
N SER A 121 -2.84 -39.15 23.53
CA SER A 121 -2.83 -38.59 22.17
C SER A 121 -3.82 -37.44 22.01
N ASN A 122 -5.05 -37.59 22.50
CA ASN A 122 -6.06 -36.53 22.47
C ASN A 122 -5.62 -35.30 23.29
N GLN A 123 -4.95 -35.50 24.43
CA GLN A 123 -4.40 -34.39 25.23
C GLN A 123 -3.30 -33.65 24.49
N PHE A 124 -2.36 -34.37 23.89
CA PHE A 124 -1.33 -33.76 23.06
C PHE A 124 -1.96 -32.91 21.93
N GLN A 125 -2.99 -33.45 21.27
CA GLN A 125 -3.67 -32.75 20.19
C GLN A 125 -4.37 -31.48 20.67
N ALA A 126 -5.11 -31.57 21.78
CA ALA A 126 -5.78 -30.42 22.39
C ALA A 126 -4.77 -29.36 22.84
N TRP A 127 -3.69 -29.78 23.48
CA TRP A 127 -2.61 -28.90 23.94
C TRP A 127 -1.94 -28.17 22.79
N PHE A 128 -1.49 -28.88 21.76
CA PHE A 128 -0.76 -28.25 20.64
C PHE A 128 -1.70 -27.38 19.79
N SER A 129 -2.94 -27.82 19.56
CA SER A 129 -3.94 -27.00 18.88
C SER A 129 -4.18 -25.69 19.63
N LYS A 130 -4.40 -25.76 20.95
CA LYS A 130 -4.59 -24.60 21.81
C LYS A 130 -3.39 -23.65 21.76
N LEU A 131 -2.17 -24.21 21.80
CA LEU A 131 -0.94 -23.44 21.72
C LEU A 131 -0.86 -22.60 20.43
N LEU A 132 -1.28 -23.15 19.29
CA LEU A 132 -1.31 -22.43 18.01
C LEU A 132 -2.43 -21.39 17.97
N THR A 133 -3.66 -21.78 18.34
CA THR A 133 -4.84 -20.91 18.19
C THR A 133 -4.88 -19.77 19.19
N GLU A 134 -4.40 -19.98 20.42
CA GLU A 134 -4.41 -18.95 21.47
C GLU A 134 -3.18 -18.04 21.42
N ASN A 135 -2.00 -18.59 21.10
CA ASN A 135 -0.76 -17.80 21.17
C ASN A 135 -0.33 -17.21 19.81
N VAL A 136 -0.69 -17.84 18.69
CA VAL A 136 -0.30 -17.35 17.35
C VAL A 136 -1.47 -16.65 16.68
N ASP A 137 -2.49 -17.41 16.26
CA ASP A 137 -3.72 -16.85 15.70
C ASP A 137 -4.84 -17.92 15.66
N SER A 138 -6.06 -17.53 16.05
CA SER A 138 -7.22 -18.42 16.12
C SER A 138 -7.69 -19.02 14.78
N SER A 139 -7.23 -18.46 13.66
CA SER A 139 -7.63 -18.87 12.31
C SER A 139 -6.72 -19.92 11.66
N LEU A 140 -5.67 -20.36 12.35
CA LEU A 140 -4.75 -21.37 11.84
C LEU A 140 -5.40 -22.77 11.84
N SER A 141 -5.13 -23.56 10.79
CA SER A 141 -5.51 -24.97 10.77
C SER A 141 -4.66 -25.77 11.75
N THR A 142 -5.32 -26.62 12.54
CA THR A 142 -4.66 -27.56 13.47
C THR A 142 -4.85 -29.02 13.05
N GLU A 143 -5.37 -29.29 11.85
CA GLU A 143 -5.66 -30.66 11.38
C GLU A 143 -4.41 -31.56 11.40
N PHE A 144 -3.26 -31.01 10.99
CA PHE A 144 -1.97 -31.71 10.98
C PHE A 144 -1.53 -32.18 12.38
N VAL A 145 -2.02 -31.56 13.46
CA VAL A 145 -1.65 -31.91 14.84
C VAL A 145 -2.03 -33.35 15.17
N SER A 146 -3.15 -33.84 14.62
CA SER A 146 -3.59 -35.24 14.79
C SER A 146 -2.66 -36.27 14.16
N GLN A 147 -1.85 -35.84 13.18
CA GLN A 147 -0.89 -36.66 12.45
C GLN A 147 0.57 -36.30 12.78
N PHE A 148 0.79 -35.45 13.78
CA PHE A 148 2.11 -34.99 14.16
C PHE A 148 2.91 -36.12 14.80
N ASN A 149 4.10 -36.35 14.27
CA ASN A 149 4.97 -37.44 14.68
C ASN A 149 5.89 -37.02 15.83
N LEU A 150 5.80 -37.75 16.94
CA LEU A 150 6.65 -37.66 18.11
C LEU A 150 7.64 -38.83 18.21
N GLY A 151 7.45 -39.88 17.41
CA GLY A 151 8.29 -41.08 17.40
C GLY A 151 8.20 -41.87 16.10
N THR A 152 8.64 -43.12 16.13
CA THR A 152 8.74 -44.00 14.94
C THR A 152 7.55 -44.94 14.75
N GLN A 153 6.60 -44.96 15.69
CA GLN A 153 5.45 -45.87 15.66
C GLN A 153 4.40 -45.44 14.64
N SER A 154 3.48 -46.37 14.33
CA SER A 154 2.51 -46.22 13.24
C SER A 154 1.45 -45.14 13.49
N ASN A 155 1.09 -44.91 14.74
CA ASN A 155 0.09 -43.91 15.15
C ASN A 155 0.56 -43.11 16.37
N GLN A 156 0.02 -41.89 16.52
CA GLN A 156 0.45 -40.95 17.56
C GLN A 156 0.25 -41.48 18.99
N ALA A 157 -0.80 -42.27 19.22
CA ALA A 157 -1.06 -42.89 20.52
C ALA A 157 0.06 -43.87 20.91
N GLU A 158 0.48 -44.76 20.00
CA GLU A 158 1.63 -45.65 20.20
C GLU A 158 2.95 -44.89 20.35
N GLN A 159 3.12 -43.80 19.62
CA GLN A 159 4.32 -42.96 19.74
C GLN A 159 4.42 -42.36 21.14
N ILE A 160 3.36 -41.73 21.65
CA ILE A 160 3.36 -41.13 23.00
C ILE A 160 3.47 -42.18 24.09
N ALA A 161 2.85 -43.36 23.90
CA ALA A 161 2.96 -44.47 24.84
C ALA A 161 4.42 -44.91 25.04
N ASN A 162 5.18 -45.02 23.95
CA ASN A 162 6.57 -45.48 23.96
C ASN A 162 7.59 -44.41 24.40
N LEU A 163 7.21 -43.14 24.47
CA LEU A 163 8.08 -42.10 25.03
C LEU A 163 8.09 -42.18 26.55
N SER A 164 9.28 -42.05 27.14
CA SER A 164 9.43 -41.78 28.56
C SER A 164 8.88 -40.39 28.91
N GLU A 165 8.62 -40.16 30.19
CA GLU A 165 8.17 -38.86 30.71
C GLU A 165 9.16 -37.74 30.34
N THR A 166 10.47 -38.03 30.40
CA THR A 166 11.51 -37.06 30.08
C THR A 166 11.57 -36.77 28.57
N GLU A 167 11.42 -37.79 27.73
CA GLU A 167 11.42 -37.60 26.27
C GLU A 167 10.18 -36.81 25.81
N LEU A 168 9.01 -37.12 26.37
CA LEU A 168 7.77 -36.38 26.08
C LEU A 168 7.88 -34.92 26.54
N ALA A 169 8.38 -34.68 27.75
CA ALA A 169 8.58 -33.32 28.26
C ALA A 169 9.58 -32.51 27.41
N ASN A 170 10.63 -33.14 26.90
CA ASN A 170 11.58 -32.49 25.99
C ASN A 170 10.91 -32.17 24.64
N ALA A 171 10.14 -33.11 24.07
CA ALA A 171 9.44 -32.89 22.81
C ALA A 171 8.41 -31.75 22.90
N THR A 172 7.59 -31.72 23.96
CA THR A 172 6.60 -30.65 24.16
C THR A 172 7.26 -29.30 24.45
N LYS A 173 8.41 -29.29 25.15
CA LYS A 173 9.22 -28.08 25.35
C LYS A 173 9.73 -27.50 24.04
N GLU A 174 10.28 -28.34 23.15
CA GLU A 174 10.76 -27.91 21.83
C GLU A 174 9.63 -27.37 20.94
N ILE A 175 8.46 -28.00 20.96
CA ILE A 175 7.25 -27.50 20.27
C ILE A 175 6.82 -26.16 20.87
N SER A 176 6.85 -26.02 22.20
CA SER A 176 6.51 -24.77 22.88
C SER A 176 7.42 -23.62 22.49
N LEU A 177 8.74 -23.88 22.43
CA LEU A 177 9.72 -22.88 22.01
C LEU A 177 9.49 -22.43 20.57
N PHE A 178 9.23 -23.39 19.67
CA PHE A 178 8.89 -23.10 18.27
C PHE A 178 7.65 -22.21 18.14
N VAL A 179 6.56 -22.55 18.83
CA VAL A 179 5.32 -21.74 18.76
C VAL A 179 5.49 -20.40 19.47
N ALA A 180 6.26 -20.32 20.54
CA ALA A 180 6.58 -19.05 21.20
C ALA A 180 7.38 -18.11 20.29
N GLU A 181 8.31 -18.63 19.50
CA GLU A 181 9.06 -17.83 18.51
C GLU A 181 8.13 -17.28 17.42
N LEU A 182 7.22 -18.11 16.90
CA LEU A 182 6.17 -17.68 15.97
C LEU A 182 5.25 -16.61 16.58
N ALA A 183 4.75 -16.86 17.79
CA ALA A 183 3.85 -15.94 18.50
C ALA A 183 4.51 -14.58 18.74
N ASN A 184 5.78 -14.58 19.16
CA ASN A 184 6.55 -13.35 19.36
C ASN A 184 6.68 -12.55 18.06
N GLN A 185 6.99 -13.22 16.94
CA GLN A 185 7.09 -12.57 15.63
C GLN A 185 5.73 -12.02 15.15
N MET A 186 4.65 -12.79 15.37
CA MET A 186 3.28 -12.41 15.04
C MET A 186 2.67 -11.37 16.01
N GLY A 187 3.43 -10.89 16.99
CA GLY A 187 3.03 -9.84 17.91
C GLY A 187 2.94 -8.44 17.27
N SER A 188 3.71 -8.19 16.19
CA SER A 188 3.59 -6.97 15.37
C SER A 188 2.37 -7.08 14.45
N ARG A 189 1.56 -6.01 14.39
CA ARG A 189 0.39 -5.94 13.49
C ARG A 189 0.83 -6.03 12.03
N GLU A 190 1.91 -5.33 11.68
CA GLU A 190 2.46 -5.29 10.33
C GLU A 190 2.90 -6.68 9.86
N VAL A 191 3.61 -7.41 10.72
CA VAL A 191 4.05 -8.79 10.41
C VAL A 191 2.85 -9.72 10.33
N ARG A 192 1.89 -9.59 11.25
CA ARG A 192 0.68 -10.41 11.27
C ARG A 192 -0.12 -10.26 9.98
N ASP A 193 -0.38 -9.03 9.56
CA ASP A 193 -1.15 -8.71 8.35
C ASP A 193 -0.45 -9.24 7.09
N ALA A 194 0.89 -9.23 7.07
CA ALA A 194 1.69 -9.78 5.97
C ALA A 194 1.77 -11.31 5.97
N SER A 195 1.70 -11.96 7.14
CA SER A 195 2.06 -13.38 7.29
C SER A 195 0.86 -14.31 7.47
N ILE A 196 -0.30 -13.81 7.90
CA ILE A 196 -1.42 -14.67 8.31
C ILE A 196 -1.96 -15.54 7.17
N SER A 197 -2.02 -15.02 5.95
CA SER A 197 -2.43 -15.78 4.77
C SER A 197 -1.44 -16.90 4.44
N PHE A 198 -0.14 -16.61 4.52
CA PHE A 198 0.91 -17.60 4.32
C PHE A 198 0.89 -18.68 5.38
N LEU A 199 0.73 -18.32 6.65
CA LEU A 199 0.63 -19.29 7.74
C LEU A 199 -0.61 -20.19 7.59
N ARG A 200 -1.78 -19.62 7.27
CA ARG A 200 -2.98 -20.42 7.00
C ARG A 200 -2.74 -21.44 5.88
N ASN A 201 -2.11 -21.01 4.78
CA ASN A 201 -1.77 -21.91 3.68
C ASN A 201 -0.73 -22.97 4.08
N ALA A 202 0.32 -22.56 4.79
CA ALA A 202 1.36 -23.46 5.26
C ALA A 202 0.77 -24.56 6.15
N PHE A 203 0.08 -24.19 7.23
CA PHE A 203 -0.48 -25.14 8.19
C PHE A 203 -1.59 -26.02 7.62
N SER A 204 -2.41 -25.51 6.68
CA SER A 204 -3.41 -26.34 5.98
C SER A 204 -2.80 -27.31 4.95
N SER A 205 -1.57 -27.07 4.51
CA SER A 205 -0.85 -27.94 3.58
C SER A 205 0.00 -29.01 4.28
N LEU A 206 0.10 -28.97 5.61
CA LEU A 206 0.85 -29.95 6.38
C LEU A 206 0.08 -31.27 6.49
N GLY A 207 0.73 -32.37 6.10
CA GLY A 207 0.30 -33.72 6.43
C GLY A 207 0.97 -34.23 7.70
N SER A 208 1.32 -35.52 7.71
CA SER A 208 2.10 -36.11 8.80
C SER A 208 3.53 -35.58 8.83
N VAL A 209 3.88 -34.84 9.88
CA VAL A 209 5.18 -34.18 10.06
C VAL A 209 5.67 -34.28 11.49
N ASN A 210 6.99 -34.26 11.70
CA ASN A 210 7.61 -34.02 13.01
C ASN A 210 8.19 -32.59 13.08
N LEU A 211 8.71 -32.19 14.26
CA LEU A 211 9.24 -30.84 14.45
C LEU A 211 10.44 -30.53 13.54
N ALA A 212 11.32 -31.50 13.30
CA ALA A 212 12.48 -31.29 12.42
C ALA A 212 12.06 -31.09 10.96
N GLN A 213 11.07 -31.87 10.49
CA GLN A 213 10.46 -31.71 9.17
C GLN A 213 9.71 -30.39 9.05
N LEU A 214 9.02 -29.94 10.11
CA LEU A 214 8.37 -28.64 10.15
C LEU A 214 9.38 -27.49 10.03
N LYS A 215 10.46 -27.53 10.81
CA LYS A 215 11.56 -26.55 10.78
C LYS A 215 12.33 -26.53 9.46
N SER A 216 12.33 -27.64 8.70
CA SER A 216 13.03 -27.79 7.41
C SER A 216 12.09 -27.81 6.19
N SER A 217 10.80 -27.52 6.40
CA SER A 217 9.79 -27.60 5.37
C SER A 217 10.01 -26.58 4.24
N ASP A 218 9.21 -26.67 3.18
CA ASP A 218 9.21 -25.64 2.14
C ASP A 218 8.58 -24.33 2.60
N PHE A 219 7.85 -24.34 3.72
CA PHE A 219 7.34 -23.14 4.38
C PHE A 219 8.36 -22.63 5.40
N LEU A 220 8.70 -21.35 5.30
CA LEU A 220 9.75 -20.72 6.12
C LEU A 220 9.21 -20.35 7.51
N LEU A 221 9.06 -21.37 8.34
CA LEU A 221 8.44 -21.33 9.67
C LEU A 221 9.42 -21.00 10.81
N THR A 222 10.69 -20.77 10.52
CA THR A 222 11.67 -20.30 11.51
C THR A 222 12.46 -19.11 10.97
N LYS A 223 12.94 -18.24 11.86
CA LYS A 223 13.80 -17.11 11.48
C LYS A 223 15.08 -17.57 10.77
N GLU A 224 15.68 -18.66 11.23
CA GLU A 224 16.90 -19.22 10.66
C GLU A 224 16.70 -19.75 9.24
N SER A 225 15.66 -20.57 9.02
CA SER A 225 15.33 -21.09 7.69
C SER A 225 14.97 -19.97 6.72
N PHE A 226 14.22 -18.96 7.20
CA PHE A 226 13.90 -17.77 6.42
C PHE A 226 15.15 -17.01 6.00
N ALA A 227 16.02 -16.64 6.93
CA ALA A 227 17.24 -15.88 6.63
C ALA A 227 18.17 -16.62 5.66
N LEU A 228 18.33 -17.94 5.84
CA LEU A 228 19.12 -18.78 4.94
C LEU A 228 18.57 -18.75 3.51
N GLN A 229 17.25 -18.93 3.35
CA GLN A 229 16.61 -18.99 2.03
C GLN A 229 16.53 -17.61 1.37
N VAL A 230 16.32 -16.54 2.14
CA VAL A 230 16.39 -15.17 1.62
C VAL A 230 17.79 -14.84 1.12
N SER A 231 18.84 -15.19 1.86
CA SER A 231 20.23 -14.98 1.42
C SER A 231 20.52 -15.70 0.09
N ALA A 232 20.16 -16.99 0.00
CA ALA A 232 20.35 -17.78 -1.22
C ALA A 232 19.55 -17.20 -2.40
N GLN A 233 18.28 -16.85 -2.18
CA GLN A 233 17.40 -16.36 -3.23
C GLN A 233 17.75 -14.93 -3.67
N LEU A 234 18.17 -14.03 -2.78
CA LEU A 234 18.67 -12.70 -3.17
C LEU A 234 19.85 -12.82 -4.13
N LYS A 235 20.81 -13.70 -3.82
CA LYS A 235 21.96 -13.96 -4.71
C LYS A 235 21.49 -14.45 -6.09
N SER A 236 20.56 -15.39 -6.13
CA SER A 236 20.00 -15.91 -7.39
C SER A 236 19.25 -14.83 -8.18
N SER A 237 18.39 -14.06 -7.51
CA SER A 237 17.52 -13.05 -8.14
C SER A 237 18.36 -11.91 -8.72
N PHE A 238 19.33 -11.40 -7.95
CA PHE A 238 20.27 -10.38 -8.44
C PHE A 238 21.16 -10.89 -9.57
N GLN A 239 21.63 -12.14 -9.49
CA GLN A 239 22.38 -12.76 -10.58
C GLN A 239 21.54 -12.86 -11.86
N GLY A 240 20.25 -13.19 -11.74
CA GLY A 240 19.30 -13.24 -12.84
C GLY A 240 19.14 -11.90 -13.58
N ILE A 241 19.37 -10.78 -12.90
CA ILE A 241 19.37 -9.44 -13.49
C ILE A 241 20.77 -8.88 -13.79
N GLY A 242 21.81 -9.71 -13.74
CA GLY A 242 23.18 -9.34 -14.10
C GLY A 242 24.02 -8.73 -12.98
N ILE A 243 23.58 -8.81 -11.71
CA ILE A 243 24.29 -8.29 -10.54
C ILE A 243 24.80 -9.45 -9.69
N THR A 244 26.12 -9.58 -9.57
CA THR A 244 26.72 -10.58 -8.67
C THR A 244 26.77 -10.06 -7.24
N LEU A 245 26.11 -10.77 -6.32
CA LEU A 245 26.14 -10.53 -4.89
C LEU A 245 27.04 -11.56 -4.18
N SER A 246 27.89 -11.11 -3.25
CA SER A 246 28.70 -12.04 -2.44
C SER A 246 27.83 -12.78 -1.41
N THR A 247 28.31 -13.91 -0.89
CA THR A 247 27.58 -14.66 0.14
C THR A 247 27.46 -13.85 1.43
N ASP A 248 28.48 -13.07 1.78
CA ASP A 248 28.50 -12.25 2.99
C ASP A 248 27.51 -11.08 2.87
N ASP A 249 27.48 -10.40 1.72
CA ASP A 249 26.54 -9.30 1.47
C ASP A 249 25.09 -9.79 1.45
N ALA A 250 24.83 -10.93 0.80
CA ALA A 250 23.49 -11.54 0.76
C ALA A 250 23.02 -11.92 2.17
N SER A 251 23.92 -12.45 3.00
CA SER A 251 23.61 -12.82 4.38
C SER A 251 23.40 -11.59 5.27
N ALA A 252 24.19 -10.53 5.07
CA ALA A 252 24.03 -9.26 5.76
C ALA A 252 22.65 -8.65 5.46
N LEU A 253 22.23 -8.62 4.18
CA LEU A 253 20.89 -8.18 3.79
C LEU A 253 19.80 -9.06 4.40
N ALA A 254 19.90 -10.38 4.27
CA ALA A 254 18.92 -11.32 4.79
C ALA A 254 18.73 -11.20 6.30
N SER A 255 19.80 -10.95 7.06
CA SER A 255 19.74 -10.77 8.52
C SER A 255 18.97 -9.53 8.97
N ARG A 256 18.88 -8.51 8.09
CA ARG A 256 18.14 -7.26 8.30
C ARG A 256 16.69 -7.33 7.84
N ILE A 257 16.34 -8.32 7.02
CA ILE A 257 14.98 -8.51 6.52
C ILE A 257 14.12 -9.15 7.61
N THR A 258 13.04 -8.46 7.97
CA THR A 258 12.05 -8.92 8.94
C THR A 258 11.46 -10.25 8.50
N TRP A 259 11.50 -11.24 9.40
CA TRP A 259 10.96 -12.56 9.14
C TRP A 259 9.45 -12.49 8.88
N THR A 260 9.03 -13.04 7.73
CA THR A 260 7.62 -13.19 7.33
C THR A 260 7.25 -14.68 7.43
N PRO A 261 6.70 -15.14 8.57
CA PRO A 261 6.42 -16.56 8.77
C PRO A 261 5.51 -17.18 7.71
N GLY A 262 5.83 -18.41 7.31
CA GLY A 262 4.96 -19.24 6.49
C GLY A 262 5.06 -19.03 4.98
N ILE A 263 5.75 -18.00 4.49
CA ILE A 263 6.02 -17.86 3.05
C ILE A 263 6.76 -19.11 2.56
N SER A 264 6.33 -19.70 1.44
CA SER A 264 7.02 -20.85 0.87
C SER A 264 8.28 -20.45 0.10
N LYS A 265 9.23 -21.37 -0.08
CA LYS A 265 10.43 -21.17 -0.93
C LYS A 265 10.05 -20.74 -2.35
N GLN A 266 8.97 -21.29 -2.91
CA GLN A 266 8.49 -20.94 -4.24
C GLN A 266 7.93 -19.50 -4.28
N GLN A 267 7.07 -19.13 -3.32
CA GLN A 267 6.54 -17.77 -3.22
C GLN A 267 7.66 -16.74 -3.00
N LEU A 268 8.65 -17.06 -2.16
CA LEU A 268 9.82 -16.22 -1.95
C LEU A 268 10.61 -16.02 -3.25
N LYS A 269 10.82 -17.11 -4.01
CA LYS A 269 11.49 -17.07 -5.31
C LYS A 269 10.74 -16.17 -6.29
N GLU A 270 9.45 -16.41 -6.48
CA GLU A 270 8.61 -15.63 -7.38
C GLU A 270 8.62 -14.15 -7.04
N ALA A 271 8.42 -13.81 -5.75
CA ALA A 271 8.43 -12.44 -5.29
C ALA A 271 9.79 -11.75 -5.49
N LEU A 272 10.90 -12.38 -5.11
CA LEU A 272 12.22 -11.78 -5.25
C LEU A 272 12.67 -11.65 -6.72
N ASP A 273 12.39 -12.65 -7.55
CA ASP A 273 12.69 -12.59 -8.99
C ASP A 273 11.88 -11.48 -9.68
N GLU A 274 10.59 -11.37 -9.36
CA GLU A 274 9.73 -10.31 -9.91
C GLU A 274 10.18 -8.93 -9.44
N MET A 275 10.38 -8.71 -8.14
CA MET A 275 10.84 -7.42 -7.62
C MET A 275 12.20 -7.01 -8.20
N ALA A 276 13.14 -7.95 -8.36
CA ALA A 276 14.41 -7.70 -9.01
C ALA A 276 14.23 -7.30 -10.49
N ALA A 277 13.35 -7.98 -11.23
CA ALA A 277 13.05 -7.65 -12.61
C ALA A 277 12.42 -6.24 -12.74
N GLN A 278 11.49 -5.87 -11.84
CA GLN A 278 10.84 -4.56 -11.83
C GLN A 278 11.87 -3.43 -11.65
N VAL A 279 12.76 -3.51 -10.66
CA VAL A 279 13.80 -2.48 -10.46
C VAL A 279 14.84 -2.48 -11.58
N LYS A 280 15.19 -3.64 -12.14
CA LYS A 280 16.10 -3.72 -13.30
C LYS A 280 15.51 -2.98 -14.49
N GLY A 281 14.24 -3.22 -14.79
CA GLY A 281 13.52 -2.58 -15.88
C GLY A 281 13.48 -1.06 -15.71
N GLN A 282 13.15 -0.57 -14.52
CA GLN A 282 13.13 0.85 -14.20
C GLN A 282 14.50 1.53 -14.41
N TYR A 283 15.58 0.94 -13.88
CA TYR A 283 16.93 1.49 -14.05
C TYR A 283 17.41 1.43 -15.51
N SER A 284 16.97 0.42 -16.26
CA SER A 284 17.27 0.31 -17.69
C SER A 284 16.54 1.38 -18.50
N ALA A 285 15.30 1.73 -18.13
CA ALA A 285 14.57 2.85 -18.74
C ALA A 285 15.21 4.23 -18.43
N ALA A 286 15.83 4.37 -17.26
CA ALA A 286 16.55 5.59 -16.87
C ALA A 286 17.87 5.76 -17.63
N TYR A 287 18.70 4.72 -17.65
CA TYR A 287 20.11 4.84 -18.05
C TYR A 287 20.50 3.99 -19.27
N GLY A 288 19.59 3.18 -19.82
CA GLY A 288 19.88 2.09 -20.75
C GLY A 288 20.34 0.81 -20.04
N GLU A 289 20.27 -0.36 -20.69
CA GLU A 289 20.51 -1.68 -20.08
C GLU A 289 21.83 -1.78 -19.28
N ALA A 290 22.97 -1.46 -19.91
CA ALA A 290 24.29 -1.63 -19.29
C ALA A 290 24.52 -0.63 -18.14
N SER A 291 24.24 0.65 -18.37
CA SER A 291 24.39 1.69 -17.35
C SER A 291 23.35 1.55 -16.24
N GLY A 292 22.15 1.08 -16.55
CA GLY A 292 21.07 0.82 -15.59
C GLY A 292 21.49 -0.25 -14.59
N THR A 293 22.06 -1.36 -15.08
CA THR A 293 22.60 -2.42 -14.23
C THR A 293 23.70 -1.90 -13.29
N ASN A 294 24.60 -1.05 -13.80
CA ASN A 294 25.67 -0.45 -12.99
C ASN A 294 25.14 0.51 -11.91
N ASN A 295 24.15 1.34 -12.24
CA ASN A 295 23.54 2.27 -11.29
C ASN A 295 22.72 1.53 -10.22
N LEU A 296 21.98 0.48 -10.60
CA LEU A 296 21.27 -0.38 -9.64
C LEU A 296 22.25 -1.07 -8.70
N LYS A 297 23.37 -1.57 -9.21
CA LYS A 297 24.44 -2.15 -8.39
C LYS A 297 25.03 -1.12 -7.41
N ALA A 298 25.24 0.12 -7.83
CA ALA A 298 25.72 1.17 -6.94
C ALA A 298 24.70 1.47 -5.82
N ALA A 299 23.40 1.54 -6.15
CA ALA A 299 22.34 1.71 -5.16
C ALA A 299 22.27 0.53 -4.19
N LEU A 300 22.39 -0.71 -4.68
CA LEU A 300 22.45 -1.92 -3.85
C LEU A 300 23.63 -1.88 -2.87
N ASN A 301 24.82 -1.46 -3.30
CA ASN A 301 25.99 -1.34 -2.44
C ASN A 301 25.76 -0.34 -1.28
N THR A 302 25.06 0.77 -1.54
CA THR A 302 24.65 1.72 -0.49
C THR A 302 23.74 1.05 0.54
N VAL A 303 22.75 0.27 0.08
CA VAL A 303 21.84 -0.44 0.99
C VAL A 303 22.59 -1.50 1.81
N ILE A 304 23.52 -2.24 1.20
CA ILE A 304 24.38 -3.22 1.88
C ILE A 304 25.16 -2.56 3.02
N GLY A 305 25.72 -1.37 2.80
CA GLY A 305 26.48 -0.62 3.82
C GLY A 305 25.63 0.00 4.94
N GLY A 306 24.30 -0.02 4.82
CA GLY A 306 23.38 0.51 5.83
C GLY A 306 23.09 -0.44 7.00
N THR A 307 22.48 0.08 8.05
CA THR A 307 22.07 -0.69 9.25
C THR A 307 20.57 -0.77 9.45
N GLU A 308 19.79 -0.04 8.65
CA GLU A 308 18.34 0.06 8.83
C GLU A 308 17.64 -1.29 8.63
N PRO A 309 16.61 -1.61 9.43
CA PRO A 309 15.75 -2.77 9.21
C PRO A 309 15.10 -2.76 7.83
N LEU A 310 14.90 -3.93 7.26
CA LEU A 310 14.30 -4.12 5.94
C LEU A 310 13.10 -5.06 6.02
N THR A 311 12.26 -5.00 5.00
CA THR A 311 11.31 -6.04 4.63
C THR A 311 11.69 -6.55 3.24
N LEU A 312 11.09 -7.66 2.79
CA LEU A 312 11.29 -8.14 1.42
C LEU A 312 10.94 -7.05 0.41
N SER A 313 9.81 -6.35 0.61
CA SER A 313 9.35 -5.27 -0.26
C SER A 313 10.21 -4.00 -0.13
N SER A 314 10.60 -3.59 1.09
CA SER A 314 11.27 -2.31 1.29
C SER A 314 12.66 -2.24 0.67
N LEU A 315 13.37 -3.37 0.61
CA LEU A 315 14.66 -3.47 -0.07
C LEU A 315 14.56 -2.96 -1.52
N PHE A 316 13.59 -3.47 -2.29
CA PHE A 316 13.43 -3.11 -3.70
C PHE A 316 12.70 -1.78 -3.89
N ALA A 317 11.70 -1.50 -3.06
CA ALA A 317 10.99 -0.23 -3.07
C ALA A 317 11.97 0.95 -2.88
N ASN A 318 12.98 0.82 -2.02
CA ASN A 318 13.98 1.87 -1.82
C ASN A 318 14.72 2.23 -3.13
N PHE A 319 15.02 1.26 -4.00
CA PHE A 319 15.66 1.55 -5.29
C PHE A 319 14.73 2.32 -6.22
N ALA A 320 13.46 1.91 -6.28
CA ALA A 320 12.46 2.54 -7.15
C ALA A 320 12.07 3.94 -6.69
N VAL A 321 11.92 4.13 -5.36
CA VAL A 321 11.68 5.42 -4.73
C VAL A 321 12.85 6.36 -4.99
N SER A 322 14.08 5.90 -4.77
CA SER A 322 15.28 6.72 -4.99
C SER A 322 15.36 7.21 -6.43
N LEU A 323 15.15 6.33 -7.42
CA LEU A 323 15.23 6.70 -8.83
C LEU A 323 14.08 7.65 -9.24
N THR A 324 12.88 7.41 -8.74
CA THR A 324 11.72 8.29 -8.98
C THR A 324 11.94 9.68 -8.39
N ASN A 325 12.49 9.75 -7.18
CA ASN A 325 12.81 11.02 -6.52
C ASN A 325 13.89 11.80 -7.27
N ILE A 326 14.91 11.10 -7.79
CA ILE A 326 15.94 11.72 -8.64
C ILE A 326 15.29 12.35 -9.88
N GLU A 327 14.40 11.65 -10.58
CA GLU A 327 13.73 12.20 -11.78
C GLU A 327 12.87 13.44 -11.45
N ILE A 328 12.15 13.41 -10.32
CA ILE A 328 11.36 14.56 -9.85
C ILE A 328 12.25 15.75 -9.49
N ASP A 329 13.35 15.49 -8.79
CA ASP A 329 14.30 16.52 -8.38
C ASP A 329 15.05 17.09 -9.60
N ASP A 330 15.47 16.26 -10.56
CA ASP A 330 16.11 16.69 -11.81
C ASP A 330 15.17 17.58 -12.63
N PHE A 331 13.89 17.21 -12.76
CA PHE A 331 12.88 18.06 -13.37
C PHE A 331 12.72 19.39 -12.61
N TYR A 332 12.56 19.34 -11.29
CA TYR A 332 12.31 20.54 -10.49
C TYR A 332 13.51 21.50 -10.46
N GLN A 333 14.74 20.97 -10.52
CA GLN A 333 15.99 21.73 -10.51
C GLN A 333 16.52 22.04 -11.91
N ASP A 334 15.80 21.67 -12.96
CA ASP A 334 16.20 21.95 -14.33
C ASP A 334 16.42 23.46 -14.55
N SER A 335 17.60 23.81 -15.05
CA SER A 335 18.02 25.20 -15.25
C SER A 335 17.31 25.87 -16.42
N ALA A 336 16.67 25.09 -17.31
CA ALA A 336 15.82 25.63 -18.37
C ALA A 336 14.47 26.15 -17.83
N ILE A 337 14.04 25.69 -16.65
CA ILE A 337 12.85 26.20 -15.97
C ILE A 337 13.29 27.37 -15.08
N ALA A 338 12.88 28.58 -15.46
CA ALA A 338 13.30 29.80 -14.78
C ALA A 338 12.74 29.88 -13.35
N ASP A 339 13.50 30.46 -12.41
CA ASP A 339 13.09 30.57 -11.00
C ASP A 339 11.75 31.30 -10.81
N VAL A 340 11.45 32.28 -11.69
CA VAL A 340 10.17 33.02 -11.68
C VAL A 340 8.97 32.09 -11.89
N GLN A 341 9.14 30.96 -12.58
CA GLN A 341 8.08 29.97 -12.83
C GLN A 341 7.80 29.10 -11.62
N LYS A 342 8.77 28.96 -10.70
CA LYS A 342 8.69 28.09 -9.50
C LYS A 342 8.08 28.81 -8.29
N THR A 343 7.63 30.05 -8.44
CA THR A 343 7.09 30.87 -7.33
C THR A 343 5.79 30.33 -6.72
N GLN A 344 5.06 29.46 -7.44
CA GLN A 344 3.78 28.88 -7.01
C GLN A 344 3.93 27.45 -6.45
N ILE A 345 5.16 26.98 -6.24
CA ILE A 345 5.46 25.70 -5.64
C ILE A 345 6.62 25.86 -4.65
N THR A 346 6.47 25.27 -3.47
CA THR A 346 7.53 25.26 -2.44
C THR A 346 8.26 23.93 -2.44
N ALA A 347 9.53 23.93 -2.01
CA ALA A 347 10.29 22.69 -1.82
C ALA A 347 9.59 21.70 -0.86
N ALA A 348 8.88 22.21 0.16
CA ALA A 348 8.09 21.38 1.06
C ALA A 348 6.93 20.66 0.33
N GLN A 349 6.27 21.33 -0.62
CA GLN A 349 5.23 20.69 -1.44
C GLN A 349 5.82 19.64 -2.40
N VAL A 350 7.01 19.87 -2.96
CA VAL A 350 7.71 18.86 -3.76
C VAL A 350 8.02 17.63 -2.91
N ASN A 351 8.52 17.81 -1.69
CA ASN A 351 8.77 16.70 -0.77
C ASN A 351 7.49 15.94 -0.40
N LEU A 352 6.37 16.64 -0.17
CA LEU A 352 5.09 15.99 0.09
C LEU A 352 4.61 15.13 -1.10
N ILE A 353 4.84 15.58 -2.34
CA ILE A 353 4.55 14.77 -3.53
C ILE A 353 5.40 13.50 -3.52
N LYS A 354 6.72 13.62 -3.29
CA LYS A 354 7.65 12.48 -3.20
C LYS A 354 7.24 11.49 -2.11
N GLU A 355 6.83 11.96 -0.93
CA GLU A 355 6.35 11.12 0.18
C GLU A 355 5.08 10.34 -0.17
N ASN A 356 4.13 10.95 -0.87
CA ASN A 356 2.92 10.25 -1.31
C ASN A 356 3.26 9.19 -2.36
N THR A 357 4.04 9.56 -3.38
CA THR A 357 4.49 8.64 -4.42
C THR A 357 5.29 7.47 -3.83
N GLU A 358 6.10 7.71 -2.81
CA GLU A 358 6.81 6.67 -2.08
C GLU A 358 5.87 5.63 -1.47
N ARG A 359 4.75 6.07 -0.85
CA ARG A 359 3.76 5.15 -0.28
C ARG A 359 3.14 4.26 -1.36
N ASP A 360 2.81 4.81 -2.52
CA ASP A 360 2.25 4.04 -3.62
C ASP A 360 3.25 3.02 -4.17
N ILE A 361 4.52 3.42 -4.36
CA ILE A 361 5.58 2.50 -4.77
C ILE A 361 5.72 1.35 -3.78
N ARG A 362 5.78 1.66 -2.47
CA ARG A 362 5.89 0.63 -1.41
C ARG A 362 4.72 -0.33 -1.44
N LEU A 363 3.49 0.17 -1.61
CA LEU A 363 2.29 -0.65 -1.73
C LEU A 363 2.35 -1.60 -2.93
N GLN A 364 2.88 -1.17 -4.09
CA GLN A 364 3.04 -2.09 -5.23
C GLN A 364 4.03 -3.22 -4.94
N PHE A 365 5.15 -2.93 -4.27
CA PHE A 365 6.10 -3.99 -3.88
C PHE A 365 5.52 -4.95 -2.83
N GLU A 366 4.66 -4.47 -1.94
CA GLU A 366 3.92 -5.35 -1.01
C GLU A 366 2.94 -6.29 -1.73
N LYS A 367 2.27 -5.81 -2.78
CA LYS A 367 1.43 -6.66 -3.63
C LYS A 367 2.23 -7.78 -4.30
N ILE A 368 3.43 -7.49 -4.81
CA ILE A 368 4.30 -8.52 -5.39
C ILE A 368 4.63 -9.61 -4.38
N VAL A 369 4.97 -9.24 -3.14
CA VAL A 369 5.23 -10.24 -2.07
C VAL A 369 4.00 -11.12 -1.81
N LYS A 370 2.79 -10.57 -1.94
CA LYS A 370 1.52 -11.31 -1.78
C LYS A 370 1.10 -12.10 -3.03
N GLY A 371 1.83 -12.00 -4.13
CA GLY A 371 1.46 -12.59 -5.42
C GLY A 371 0.26 -11.90 -6.09
N GLU A 372 -0.01 -10.65 -5.71
CA GLU A 372 -1.07 -9.84 -6.28
C GLU A 372 -0.58 -9.04 -7.50
N SER A 373 -1.47 -8.79 -8.46
CA SER A 373 -1.11 -7.97 -9.63
C SER A 373 -0.87 -6.52 -9.26
N THR A 374 0.22 -5.96 -9.78
CA THR A 374 0.59 -4.54 -9.68
C THR A 374 0.09 -3.69 -10.85
N GLY A 375 -0.60 -4.28 -11.83
CA GLY A 375 -0.99 -3.60 -13.06
C GLY A 375 0.23 -3.27 -13.92
N ALA A 376 0.45 -1.99 -14.23
CA ALA A 376 1.62 -1.55 -14.98
C ALA A 376 2.95 -1.84 -14.24
N SER A 377 3.96 -2.26 -15.00
CA SER A 377 5.32 -2.49 -14.50
C SER A 377 6.01 -1.18 -14.09
N PHE A 378 7.05 -1.28 -13.26
CA PHE A 378 7.87 -0.12 -12.88
C PHE A 378 8.62 0.50 -14.05
N THR A 379 8.93 -0.28 -15.09
CA THR A 379 9.44 0.23 -16.37
C THR A 379 8.43 1.17 -17.01
N GLU A 380 7.19 0.70 -17.20
CA GLU A 380 6.12 1.48 -17.84
C GLU A 380 5.77 2.73 -17.01
N ARG A 381 5.69 2.60 -15.68
CA ARG A 381 5.43 3.72 -14.76
C ARG A 381 6.50 4.80 -14.86
N TYR A 382 7.77 4.39 -14.91
CA TYR A 382 8.88 5.33 -15.01
C TYR A 382 8.99 5.96 -16.40
N GLU A 383 8.75 5.21 -17.47
CA GLU A 383 8.65 5.79 -18.82
C GLU A 383 7.49 6.79 -18.94
N ALA A 384 6.33 6.48 -18.34
CA ALA A 384 5.21 7.40 -18.25
C ALA A 384 5.58 8.67 -17.48
N LEU A 385 6.28 8.54 -16.35
CA LEU A 385 6.76 9.68 -15.56
C LEU A 385 7.64 10.60 -16.39
N ARG A 386 8.66 10.04 -17.05
CA ARG A 386 9.57 10.82 -17.91
C ARG A 386 8.84 11.51 -19.04
N LYS A 387 7.92 10.81 -19.70
CA LYS A 387 7.11 11.37 -20.78
C LYS A 387 6.24 12.54 -20.28
N ASN A 388 5.54 12.36 -19.17
CA ASN A 388 4.60 13.36 -18.65
C ASN A 388 5.35 14.56 -18.05
N LEU A 389 6.48 14.35 -17.38
CA LEU A 389 7.37 15.44 -16.95
C LEU A 389 7.99 16.17 -18.15
N GLY A 390 8.35 15.45 -19.21
CA GLY A 390 8.80 16.03 -20.47
C GLY A 390 7.76 16.96 -21.11
N ALA A 391 6.51 16.51 -21.20
CA ALA A 391 5.40 17.33 -21.70
C ALA A 391 5.14 18.57 -20.81
N LEU A 392 5.22 18.40 -19.48
CA LEU A 392 5.12 19.53 -18.55
C LEU A 392 6.29 20.52 -18.76
N LYS A 393 7.51 20.03 -18.97
CA LYS A 393 8.68 20.86 -19.27
C LYS A 393 8.49 21.63 -20.56
N GLU A 394 8.09 20.98 -21.65
CA GLU A 394 7.84 21.63 -22.94
C GLU A 394 6.84 22.79 -22.80
N ARG A 395 5.75 22.59 -22.04
CA ARG A 395 4.81 23.67 -21.72
C ARG A 395 5.50 24.83 -20.99
N LEU A 396 6.26 24.54 -19.94
CA LEU A 396 6.94 25.58 -19.16
C LEU A 396 7.95 26.38 -20.00
N LEU A 397 8.57 25.75 -21.00
CA LEU A 397 9.52 26.42 -21.90
C LEU A 397 8.86 27.41 -22.87
N ASN A 398 7.53 27.47 -22.94
CA ASN A 398 6.81 28.48 -23.73
C ASN A 398 6.80 29.88 -23.08
N ILE A 399 7.38 30.04 -21.89
CA ILE A 399 7.53 31.35 -21.24
C ILE A 399 8.26 32.37 -22.14
N THR A 400 7.69 33.56 -22.25
CA THR A 400 8.26 34.65 -23.07
C THR A 400 9.36 35.41 -22.34
N ASP A 401 10.26 36.07 -23.07
CA ASP A 401 11.31 36.91 -22.46
C ASP A 401 10.73 38.13 -21.72
N LYS A 402 9.55 38.60 -22.15
CA LYS A 402 8.81 39.64 -21.44
C LYS A 402 8.36 39.17 -20.05
N GLU A 403 7.73 37.99 -19.95
CA GLU A 403 7.31 37.42 -18.66
C GLU A 403 8.50 37.25 -17.70
N LYS A 404 9.67 36.87 -18.22
CA LYS A 404 10.91 36.76 -17.43
C LYS A 404 11.38 38.12 -16.92
N ALA A 405 11.40 39.14 -17.79
CA ALA A 405 11.86 40.49 -17.47
C ALA A 405 10.94 41.17 -16.45
N ASP A 406 9.62 41.04 -16.64
CA ASP A 406 8.61 41.68 -15.81
C ASP A 406 8.34 40.91 -14.51
N ARG A 407 8.82 39.66 -14.40
CA ARG A 407 8.55 38.71 -13.31
C ARG A 407 7.05 38.41 -13.12
N GLU A 408 6.28 38.58 -14.18
CA GLU A 408 4.84 38.30 -14.24
C GLU A 408 4.60 37.10 -15.15
N VAL A 409 4.70 35.90 -14.58
CA VAL A 409 4.55 34.65 -15.33
C VAL A 409 3.07 34.33 -15.52
N ARG A 410 2.66 34.02 -16.76
CA ARG A 410 1.29 33.56 -17.05
C ARG A 410 1.02 32.24 -16.34
N ALA A 411 -0.23 32.01 -15.94
CA ALA A 411 -0.59 30.85 -15.15
C ALA A 411 -0.35 29.49 -15.87
N GLU A 412 -0.37 29.47 -17.21
CA GLU A 412 -0.01 28.33 -18.05
C GLU A 412 1.51 28.03 -18.05
N HIS A 413 2.34 29.04 -17.86
CA HIS A 413 3.80 28.95 -17.83
C HIS A 413 4.36 28.82 -16.40
N SER A 414 3.50 28.87 -15.38
CA SER A 414 3.90 28.66 -13.99
C SER A 414 3.91 27.18 -13.62
N LEU A 415 4.91 26.76 -12.86
CA LEU A 415 4.93 25.43 -12.24
C LEU A 415 4.18 25.50 -10.91
N THR A 416 3.09 24.74 -10.81
CA THR A 416 2.29 24.64 -9.59
C THR A 416 2.44 23.26 -8.95
N ALA A 417 2.26 23.18 -7.62
CA ALA A 417 2.24 21.90 -6.92
C ALA A 417 1.17 20.94 -7.49
N ARG A 418 0.05 21.48 -7.97
CA ARG A 418 -1.02 20.70 -8.59
C ARG A 418 -0.60 20.07 -9.91
N ASP A 419 0.12 20.82 -10.75
CA ASP A 419 0.60 20.30 -12.04
C ASP A 419 1.60 19.16 -11.82
N LEU A 420 2.56 19.36 -10.91
CA LEU A 420 3.56 18.35 -10.59
C LEU A 420 2.91 17.10 -9.96
N LEU A 421 2.02 17.27 -8.98
CA LEU A 421 1.30 16.17 -8.35
C LEU A 421 0.49 15.37 -9.39
N ALA A 422 -0.27 16.05 -10.25
CA ALA A 422 -1.08 15.38 -11.27
C ALA A 422 -0.21 14.55 -12.23
N VAL A 423 0.95 15.07 -12.62
CA VAL A 423 1.90 14.35 -13.49
C VAL A 423 2.53 13.17 -12.77
N VAL A 424 3.02 13.35 -11.55
CA VAL A 424 3.73 12.26 -10.82
C VAL A 424 2.76 11.12 -10.46
N GLU A 425 1.63 11.45 -9.85
CA GLU A 425 0.66 10.44 -9.38
C GLU A 425 0.05 9.65 -10.54
N SER A 426 -0.29 10.31 -11.65
CA SER A 426 -0.82 9.62 -12.85
C SER A 426 0.19 8.73 -13.57
N SER A 427 1.47 8.93 -13.30
CA SER A 427 2.55 8.15 -13.91
C SER A 427 2.94 6.95 -13.07
N ILE A 428 2.99 7.14 -11.74
CA ILE A 428 3.43 6.11 -10.81
C ILE A 428 2.28 5.28 -10.28
N GLY A 429 1.10 5.85 -10.10
CA GLY A 429 -0.09 5.15 -9.66
C GLY A 429 -0.79 4.40 -10.81
N ASP A 430 -1.62 3.41 -10.46
CA ASP A 430 -2.39 2.60 -11.42
C ASP A 430 -3.87 2.97 -11.43
N ARG A 431 -4.26 3.98 -10.65
CA ARG A 431 -5.67 4.23 -10.40
C ARG A 431 -6.24 5.09 -11.51
N PHE A 432 -7.40 4.68 -12.01
CA PHE A 432 -8.12 5.41 -13.05
C PHE A 432 -8.34 6.89 -12.71
N ASP A 433 -8.50 7.20 -11.42
CA ASP A 433 -8.68 8.57 -10.98
C ASP A 433 -7.43 9.45 -11.19
N GLU A 434 -6.23 8.92 -11.03
CA GLU A 434 -4.99 9.67 -11.30
C GLU A 434 -4.84 9.99 -12.79
N GLN A 435 -5.20 9.05 -13.68
CA GLN A 435 -5.21 9.27 -15.13
C GLN A 435 -6.24 10.33 -15.55
N VAL A 436 -7.42 10.34 -14.92
CA VAL A 436 -8.43 11.39 -15.14
C VAL A 436 -7.93 12.75 -14.64
N LEU A 437 -7.20 12.80 -13.53
CA LEU A 437 -6.61 14.03 -13.00
C LEU A 437 -5.62 14.65 -14.00
N LEU A 438 -4.75 13.83 -14.60
CA LEU A 438 -3.82 14.28 -15.65
C LEU A 438 -4.58 14.85 -16.85
N ALA A 439 -5.54 14.10 -17.41
CA ALA A 439 -6.30 14.51 -18.58
C ALA A 439 -7.10 15.81 -18.34
N LEU A 440 -7.65 15.98 -17.14
CA LEU A 440 -8.32 17.23 -16.77
C LEU A 440 -7.33 18.40 -16.64
N ASN A 441 -6.12 18.14 -16.11
CA ASN A 441 -5.09 19.17 -15.99
C ASN A 441 -4.57 19.63 -17.36
N GLU A 442 -4.31 18.69 -18.29
CA GLU A 442 -3.95 19.02 -19.67
C GLU A 442 -5.04 19.87 -20.35
N ARG A 443 -6.32 19.47 -20.20
CA ARG A 443 -7.45 20.25 -20.74
C ARG A 443 -7.54 21.64 -20.13
N ARG A 444 -7.30 21.79 -18.82
CA ARG A 444 -7.31 23.09 -18.13
C ARG A 444 -6.29 24.03 -18.75
N VAL A 445 -5.07 23.54 -18.92
CA VAL A 445 -3.93 24.30 -19.45
C VAL A 445 -4.17 24.70 -20.91
N ASN A 446 -4.51 23.74 -21.78
CA ASN A 446 -4.73 24.03 -23.20
C ASN A 446 -5.85 25.06 -23.41
N ARG A 447 -6.89 25.02 -22.56
CA ARG A 447 -7.98 26.03 -22.59
C ARG A 447 -7.53 27.38 -22.08
N LEU A 448 -6.65 27.41 -21.07
CA LEU A 448 -6.10 28.64 -20.52
C LEU A 448 -5.23 29.37 -21.54
N GLU A 449 -4.31 28.67 -22.19
CA GLU A 449 -3.47 29.19 -23.28
C GLU A 449 -4.34 29.76 -24.39
N LYS A 450 -5.25 28.94 -24.93
CA LYS A 450 -6.18 29.37 -25.99
C LYS A 450 -7.00 30.60 -25.60
N ARG A 451 -7.48 30.67 -24.35
CA ARG A 451 -8.24 31.83 -23.85
C ARG A 451 -7.38 33.08 -23.84
N ASN A 452 -6.13 32.97 -23.40
CA ASN A 452 -5.25 34.12 -23.31
C ASN A 452 -4.79 34.59 -24.71
N ASP A 453 -4.54 33.68 -25.66
CA ASP A 453 -4.29 34.02 -27.06
C ASP A 453 -5.49 34.74 -27.69
N GLN A 454 -6.70 34.26 -27.43
CA GLN A 454 -7.93 34.90 -27.90
C GLN A 454 -8.11 36.29 -27.28
N LYS A 455 -7.72 36.48 -26.01
CA LYS A 455 -7.77 37.77 -25.33
C LYS A 455 -6.79 38.76 -25.97
N GLU A 456 -5.54 38.35 -26.24
CA GLU A 456 -4.55 39.19 -26.91
C GLU A 456 -4.98 39.58 -28.32
N ALA A 457 -5.48 38.62 -29.10
CA ALA A 457 -6.01 38.89 -30.43
C ALA A 457 -7.19 39.87 -30.39
N LEU A 458 -8.09 39.71 -29.42
CA LEU A 458 -9.24 40.61 -29.25
C LEU A 458 -8.80 42.02 -28.84
N GLU A 459 -7.78 42.15 -28.00
CA GLU A 459 -7.20 43.45 -27.61
C GLU A 459 -6.63 44.18 -28.83
N ASP A 460 -5.83 43.51 -29.66
CA ASP A 460 -5.29 44.08 -30.90
C ASP A 460 -6.39 44.54 -31.86
N LEU A 461 -7.39 43.67 -32.13
CA LEU A 461 -8.51 44.03 -33.00
C LEU A 461 -9.34 45.22 -32.44
N THR A 462 -9.47 45.30 -31.12
CA THR A 462 -10.18 46.41 -30.44
C THR A 462 -9.41 47.72 -30.58
N ILE A 463 -8.08 47.69 -30.45
CA ILE A 463 -7.21 48.84 -30.71
C ILE A 463 -7.38 49.30 -32.16
N GLN A 464 -7.33 48.38 -33.12
CA GLN A 464 -7.54 48.68 -34.54
C GLN A 464 -8.90 49.34 -34.80
N LEU A 465 -9.98 48.84 -34.18
CA LEU A 465 -11.31 49.46 -34.26
C LEU A 465 -11.33 50.88 -33.68
N LYS A 466 -10.64 51.11 -32.56
CA LYS A 466 -10.54 52.45 -31.95
C LYS A 466 -9.84 53.43 -32.89
N VAL A 467 -8.76 53.01 -33.56
CA VAL A 467 -8.08 53.81 -34.59
C VAL A 467 -8.99 54.09 -35.78
N PHE A 468 -9.75 53.10 -36.26
CA PHE A 468 -10.80 53.32 -37.28
C PHE A 468 -11.84 54.36 -36.84
N GLY A 469 -12.29 54.30 -35.58
CA GLY A 469 -13.25 55.25 -35.01
C GLY A 469 -12.72 56.69 -35.03
N VAL A 470 -11.43 56.89 -34.71
CA VAL A 470 -10.76 58.19 -34.83
C VAL A 470 -10.76 58.69 -36.27
N VAL A 471 -10.36 57.83 -37.21
CA VAL A 471 -10.30 58.19 -38.64
C VAL A 471 -11.69 58.55 -39.18
N GLN A 472 -12.72 57.75 -38.85
CA GLN A 472 -14.10 58.01 -39.25
C GLN A 472 -14.65 59.31 -38.64
N SER A 473 -14.37 59.57 -37.35
CA SER A 473 -14.76 60.81 -36.68
C SER A 473 -14.18 62.04 -37.38
N LYS A 474 -12.91 61.97 -37.79
CA LYS A 474 -12.26 63.04 -38.56
C LYS A 474 -12.89 63.22 -39.95
N ILE A 475 -13.23 62.14 -40.64
CA ILE A 475 -13.92 62.19 -41.94
C ILE A 475 -15.29 62.87 -41.78
N HIS A 476 -16.12 62.41 -40.82
CA HIS A 476 -17.46 62.95 -40.58
C HIS A 476 -17.44 64.43 -40.15
N SER A 477 -16.53 64.82 -39.27
CA SER A 477 -16.38 66.24 -38.88
C SER A 477 -15.97 67.12 -40.05
N THR A 478 -15.14 66.61 -40.97
CA THR A 478 -14.76 67.32 -42.20
C THR A 478 -15.93 67.42 -43.17
N GLN A 479 -16.74 66.38 -43.30
CA GLN A 479 -17.97 66.40 -44.12
C GLN A 479 -19.02 67.38 -43.59
N SER A 480 -19.17 67.49 -42.27
CA SER A 480 -20.15 68.38 -41.65
C SER A 480 -19.93 69.87 -41.95
N VAL A 481 -18.73 70.24 -42.40
CA VAL A 481 -18.35 71.62 -42.73
C VAL A 481 -17.98 71.78 -44.22
N ASP A 482 -18.34 70.82 -45.06
CA ASP A 482 -18.00 70.76 -46.50
C ASP A 482 -16.49 70.93 -46.79
N GLY A 483 -15.67 70.45 -45.86
CA GLY A 483 -14.21 70.61 -45.87
C GLY A 483 -13.46 69.62 -46.75
N VAL A 484 -12.14 69.79 -46.82
CA VAL A 484 -11.21 68.91 -47.55
C VAL A 484 -10.49 68.00 -46.55
N TYR A 485 -10.68 66.69 -46.69
CA TYR A 485 -9.97 65.69 -45.88
C TYR A 485 -8.66 65.27 -46.54
N LYS A 486 -7.55 65.34 -45.80
CA LYS A 486 -6.20 65.02 -46.29
C LYS A 486 -5.52 64.00 -45.37
N PRO A 487 -5.63 62.69 -45.65
CA PRO A 487 -5.19 61.65 -44.71
C PRO A 487 -3.66 61.59 -44.49
N GLY A 488 -2.85 62.09 -45.43
CA GLY A 488 -1.37 62.06 -45.34
C GLY A 488 -0.71 63.37 -44.89
N TYR A 489 -1.49 64.36 -44.45
CA TYR A 489 -0.98 65.66 -44.04
C TYR A 489 -0.85 65.74 -42.50
N PRO A 490 -0.01 66.64 -41.94
CA PRO A 490 0.22 66.75 -40.49
C PRO A 490 -1.04 66.97 -39.63
N GLU A 491 -2.11 67.48 -40.23
CA GLU A 491 -3.42 67.67 -39.60
C GLU A 491 -4.19 66.36 -39.32
N SER A 492 -3.73 65.25 -39.93
CA SER A 492 -4.25 63.90 -39.76
C SER A 492 -3.25 62.98 -39.05
N ASN A 493 -2.24 63.54 -38.37
CA ASN A 493 -1.39 62.80 -37.46
C ASN A 493 -2.17 62.45 -36.20
N PHE A 494 -1.98 61.23 -35.69
CA PHE A 494 -2.61 60.77 -34.44
C PHE A 494 -2.06 61.52 -33.23
N LYS A 495 -2.94 61.95 -32.33
CA LYS A 495 -2.61 62.71 -31.11
C LYS A 495 -3.30 62.10 -29.88
N ALA A 496 -2.75 62.38 -28.70
CA ALA A 496 -3.32 61.94 -27.42
C ALA A 496 -4.82 62.28 -27.27
N SER A 497 -5.24 63.47 -27.71
CA SER A 497 -6.63 63.92 -27.66
C SER A 497 -7.58 63.08 -28.51
N ASP A 498 -7.09 62.48 -29.60
CA ASP A 498 -7.94 61.69 -30.51
C ASP A 498 -8.43 60.40 -29.84
N PHE A 499 -7.69 59.92 -28.85
CA PHE A 499 -8.00 58.72 -28.07
C PHE A 499 -8.50 59.04 -26.64
N ASN A 500 -8.83 60.31 -26.38
CA ASN A 500 -9.29 60.84 -25.09
C ASN A 500 -8.25 60.80 -23.95
N TYR A 501 -6.95 60.86 -24.26
CA TYR A 501 -5.91 61.02 -23.24
C TYR A 501 -5.69 62.50 -22.92
N SER A 502 -5.60 62.81 -21.63
CA SER A 502 -5.42 64.18 -21.12
C SER A 502 -3.99 64.72 -21.29
N ASN A 503 -3.00 63.84 -21.47
CA ASN A 503 -1.61 64.21 -21.67
C ASN A 503 -0.87 63.19 -22.57
N GLN A 504 0.28 63.61 -23.11
CA GLN A 504 1.08 62.83 -24.04
C GLN A 504 1.73 61.61 -23.37
N THR A 505 2.10 61.70 -22.10
CA THR A 505 2.77 60.61 -21.37
C THR A 505 1.83 59.41 -21.16
N ASP A 506 0.57 59.66 -20.80
CA ASP A 506 -0.45 58.60 -20.67
C ASP A 506 -0.75 57.95 -22.02
N PHE A 507 -0.74 58.75 -23.10
CA PHE A 507 -0.87 58.22 -24.45
C PHE A 507 0.34 57.36 -24.82
N GLU A 508 1.57 57.79 -24.55
CA GLU A 508 2.79 57.02 -24.85
C GLU A 508 2.88 55.68 -24.10
N ALA A 509 2.24 55.60 -22.92
CA ALA A 509 2.10 54.37 -22.15
C ALA A 509 0.91 53.49 -22.60
N SER A 510 0.06 53.97 -23.52
CA SER A 510 -1.17 53.28 -23.93
C SER A 510 -0.93 52.15 -24.94
N PRO A 511 -1.81 51.13 -24.98
CA PRO A 511 -1.74 50.08 -25.98
C PRO A 511 -1.98 50.62 -27.41
N GLU A 512 -2.74 51.71 -27.57
CA GLU A 512 -2.97 52.38 -28.85
C GLU A 512 -1.67 52.99 -29.41
N TYR A 513 -0.91 53.72 -28.58
CA TYR A 513 0.35 54.30 -29.03
C TYR A 513 1.40 53.24 -29.35
N LYS A 514 1.43 52.16 -28.54
CA LYS A 514 2.27 50.99 -28.82
C LYS A 514 1.94 50.40 -30.19
N TYR A 515 0.67 50.14 -30.47
CA TYR A 515 0.22 49.64 -31.78
C TYR A 515 0.64 50.56 -32.93
N LEU A 516 0.42 51.87 -32.80
CA LEU A 516 0.79 52.84 -33.83
C LEU A 516 2.30 52.83 -34.09
N THR A 517 3.10 52.81 -33.02
CA THR A 517 4.57 52.84 -33.11
C THR A 517 5.14 51.54 -33.67
N ASP A 518 4.70 50.39 -33.16
CA ASP A 518 5.15 49.06 -33.59
C ASP A 518 4.88 48.85 -35.09
N ASN A 519 3.77 49.41 -35.60
CA ASN A 519 3.38 49.33 -37.02
C ASN A 519 3.85 50.52 -37.87
N LYS A 520 4.63 51.46 -37.32
CA LYS A 520 5.15 52.66 -38.01
C LYS A 520 4.06 53.55 -38.60
N ILE A 521 2.93 53.64 -37.91
CA ILE A 521 1.76 54.42 -38.31
C ILE A 521 1.84 55.81 -37.67
N THR A 522 1.99 56.85 -38.48
CA THR A 522 2.09 58.23 -37.97
C THR A 522 0.81 59.04 -38.25
N ASN A 523 0.16 58.78 -39.38
CA ASN A 523 -1.03 59.50 -39.83
C ASN A 523 -2.12 58.55 -40.34
N HIS A 524 -3.30 59.11 -40.64
CA HIS A 524 -4.44 58.34 -41.11
C HIS A 524 -4.18 57.60 -42.44
N ARG A 525 -3.35 58.16 -43.35
CA ARG A 525 -2.98 57.46 -44.60
C ARG A 525 -2.19 56.19 -44.30
N ASP A 526 -1.21 56.27 -43.41
CA ASP A 526 -0.38 55.12 -43.04
C ASP A 526 -1.26 53.99 -42.48
N PHE A 527 -2.16 54.31 -41.54
CA PHE A 527 -3.10 53.34 -40.99
C PHE A 527 -4.01 52.74 -42.06
N LEU A 528 -4.67 53.57 -42.88
CA LEU A 528 -5.61 53.05 -43.88
C LEU A 528 -4.91 52.18 -44.94
N GLN A 529 -3.64 52.48 -45.26
CA GLN A 529 -2.83 51.65 -46.15
C GLN A 529 -2.50 50.29 -45.52
N THR A 530 -2.18 50.21 -44.21
CA THR A 530 -1.99 48.91 -43.53
C THR A 530 -3.28 48.08 -43.50
N GLN A 531 -4.44 48.74 -43.52
CA GLN A 531 -5.76 48.11 -43.61
C GLN A 531 -6.19 47.76 -45.06
N GLY A 532 -5.28 47.94 -46.03
CA GLY A 532 -5.50 47.59 -47.43
C GLY A 532 -6.36 48.58 -48.22
N ILE A 533 -6.46 49.83 -47.77
CA ILE A 533 -7.10 50.93 -48.51
C ILE A 533 -6.02 51.72 -49.26
N THR A 534 -6.03 51.65 -50.59
CA THR A 534 -5.05 52.35 -51.42
C THR A 534 -5.32 53.86 -51.42
N ILE A 535 -4.32 54.63 -50.99
CA ILE A 535 -4.36 56.10 -50.94
C ILE A 535 -3.13 56.64 -51.66
N GLY A 536 -3.32 57.49 -52.66
CA GLY A 536 -2.22 58.12 -53.42
C GLY A 536 -1.48 59.19 -52.61
N ASP A 537 -0.27 59.52 -53.03
CA ASP A 537 0.52 60.60 -52.42
C ASP A 537 -0.13 61.96 -52.67
N GLY A 538 -0.21 62.78 -51.61
CA GLY A 538 -0.91 64.07 -51.66
C GLY A 538 -2.43 63.97 -51.86
N ALA A 539 -3.03 62.78 -51.69
CA ALA A 539 -4.48 62.60 -51.86
C ALA A 539 -5.28 63.53 -50.94
N SER A 540 -6.31 64.12 -51.51
CA SER A 540 -7.29 64.95 -50.81
C SER A 540 -8.70 64.60 -51.29
N TYR A 541 -9.65 64.61 -50.36
CA TYR A 541 -11.01 64.19 -50.58
C TYR A 541 -11.97 65.30 -50.14
N GLN A 542 -12.78 65.78 -51.06
CA GLN A 542 -13.82 66.79 -50.82
C GLN A 542 -15.07 66.40 -51.62
N ASP A 543 -16.24 66.68 -51.07
CA ASP A 543 -17.49 66.52 -51.79
C ASP A 543 -17.80 67.79 -52.59
N GLU A 544 -18.06 67.62 -53.89
CA GLU A 544 -18.48 68.66 -54.83
C GLU A 544 -19.94 68.42 -55.23
N GLU A 545 -20.57 69.39 -55.90
CA GLU A 545 -21.97 69.32 -56.34
C GLU A 545 -22.24 68.10 -57.24
N LYS A 546 -21.27 67.73 -58.09
CA LYS A 546 -21.37 66.63 -59.05
C LYS A 546 -20.52 65.39 -58.69
N SER A 547 -19.76 65.44 -57.59
CA SER A 547 -18.75 64.41 -57.27
C SER A 547 -18.60 64.25 -55.76
N LYS A 548 -19.07 63.12 -55.23
CA LYS A 548 -19.06 62.81 -53.78
C LYS A 548 -17.84 61.99 -53.36
N LYS A 549 -16.63 62.51 -53.62
CA LYS A 549 -15.36 61.79 -53.38
C LYS A 549 -15.12 61.48 -51.90
N LEU A 550 -15.43 62.41 -51.00
CA LEU A 550 -15.25 62.21 -49.56
C LEU A 550 -16.30 61.24 -49.01
N SER A 551 -17.55 61.33 -49.46
CA SER A 551 -18.61 60.38 -49.08
C SER A 551 -18.33 58.94 -49.57
N ASN A 552 -17.85 58.78 -50.81
CA ASN A 552 -17.47 57.47 -51.35
C ASN A 552 -16.27 56.88 -50.61
N PHE A 553 -15.30 57.72 -50.26
CA PHE A 553 -14.15 57.32 -49.44
C PHE A 553 -14.58 56.91 -48.02
N SER A 554 -15.43 57.72 -47.37
CA SER A 554 -16.03 57.42 -46.06
C SER A 554 -16.75 56.08 -46.04
N SER A 555 -17.52 55.79 -47.10
CA SER A 555 -18.21 54.50 -47.26
C SER A 555 -17.22 53.32 -47.36
N SER A 556 -16.09 53.52 -48.05
CA SER A 556 -15.04 52.50 -48.20
C SER A 556 -14.31 52.22 -46.87
N VAL A 557 -13.99 53.26 -46.11
CA VAL A 557 -13.42 53.14 -44.75
C VAL A 557 -14.42 52.43 -43.82
N SER A 558 -15.70 52.80 -43.90
CA SER A 558 -16.76 52.19 -43.08
C SER A 558 -17.01 50.72 -43.40
N ALA A 559 -16.91 50.32 -44.67
CA ALA A 559 -17.00 48.92 -45.05
C ALA A 559 -15.89 48.06 -44.41
N LYS A 560 -14.65 48.58 -44.35
CA LYS A 560 -13.52 47.90 -43.70
C LYS A 560 -13.67 47.84 -42.19
N SER A 561 -14.07 48.94 -41.55
CA SER A 561 -14.36 48.98 -40.12
C SER A 561 -15.47 48.00 -39.71
N LYS A 562 -16.52 47.83 -40.54
CA LYS A 562 -17.60 46.88 -40.26
C LYS A 562 -17.12 45.43 -40.26
N LEU A 563 -16.28 45.04 -41.24
CA LEU A 563 -15.71 43.69 -41.30
C LEU A 563 -14.85 43.40 -40.05
N LEU A 564 -14.04 44.37 -39.63
CA LEU A 564 -13.24 44.26 -38.41
C LEU A 564 -14.13 44.15 -37.15
N ASN A 565 -15.24 44.88 -37.11
CA ASN A 565 -16.20 44.81 -36.00
C ASN A 565 -16.91 43.45 -35.92
N ASP A 566 -17.27 42.87 -37.07
CA ASP A 566 -17.84 41.52 -37.14
C ASP A 566 -16.80 40.48 -36.62
N GLU A 567 -15.52 40.65 -36.97
CA GLU A 567 -14.43 39.82 -36.46
C GLU A 567 -14.24 39.94 -34.94
N VAL A 568 -14.31 41.15 -34.38
CA VAL A 568 -14.29 41.39 -32.93
C VAL A 568 -15.46 40.70 -32.23
N GLN A 569 -16.67 40.71 -32.80
CA GLN A 569 -17.82 40.00 -32.23
C GLN A 569 -17.64 38.49 -32.24
N ILE A 570 -17.12 37.93 -33.34
CA ILE A 570 -16.79 36.50 -33.44
C ILE A 570 -15.74 36.14 -32.38
N LYS A 571 -14.65 36.88 -32.29
CA LYS A 571 -13.58 36.64 -31.30
C LYS A 571 -14.04 36.79 -29.85
N THR A 572 -14.93 37.74 -29.58
CA THR A 572 -15.56 37.90 -28.26
C THR A 572 -16.39 36.67 -27.90
N THR A 573 -17.16 36.14 -28.85
CA THR A 573 -17.98 34.93 -28.66
C THR A 573 -17.08 33.71 -28.40
N GLU A 574 -16.04 33.52 -29.22
CA GLU A 574 -15.08 32.44 -29.05
C GLU A 574 -14.35 32.53 -27.68
N LEU A 575 -13.99 33.73 -27.23
CA LEU A 575 -13.35 33.96 -25.94
C LEU A 575 -14.29 33.62 -24.77
N ASN A 576 -15.56 34.01 -24.85
CA ASN A 576 -16.57 33.71 -23.83
C ASN A 576 -16.80 32.20 -23.72
N ASP A 577 -16.89 31.50 -24.85
CA ASP A 577 -17.06 30.04 -24.89
C ASP A 577 -15.84 29.33 -24.28
N THR A 578 -14.62 29.69 -24.66
CA THR A 578 -13.40 29.11 -24.10
C THR A 578 -13.29 29.41 -22.59
N SER A 579 -13.65 30.62 -22.15
CA SER A 579 -13.65 31.01 -20.73
C SER A 579 -14.63 30.20 -19.90
N SER A 580 -15.84 29.99 -20.43
CA SER A 580 -16.86 29.14 -19.80
C SER A 580 -16.36 27.70 -19.65
N GLN A 581 -15.81 27.13 -20.72
CA GLN A 581 -15.24 25.77 -20.71
C GLN A 581 -14.06 25.62 -19.75
N TYR A 582 -13.18 26.62 -19.66
CA TYR A 582 -12.08 26.65 -18.71
C TYR A 582 -12.61 26.61 -17.27
N ASN A 583 -13.58 27.45 -16.93
CA ASN A 583 -14.18 27.48 -15.59
C ASN A 583 -14.84 26.15 -15.23
N SER A 584 -15.57 25.53 -16.16
CA SER A 584 -16.16 24.20 -15.94
C SER A 584 -15.09 23.12 -15.71
N THR A 585 -13.94 23.17 -16.41
CA THR A 585 -12.83 22.24 -16.15
C THR A 585 -12.23 22.45 -14.77
N VAL A 586 -11.99 23.70 -14.36
CA VAL A 586 -11.46 24.02 -13.03
C VAL A 586 -12.41 23.50 -11.94
N GLU A 587 -13.72 23.70 -12.10
CA GLU A 587 -14.72 23.19 -11.18
C GLU A 587 -14.72 21.65 -11.11
N ALA A 588 -14.69 20.99 -12.28
CA ALA A 588 -14.61 19.53 -12.36
C ALA A 588 -13.36 19.00 -11.67
N MET A 589 -12.19 19.61 -11.91
CA MET A 589 -10.96 19.23 -11.24
C MET A 589 -10.99 19.48 -9.73
N ASN A 590 -11.61 20.56 -9.26
CA ASN A 590 -11.71 20.84 -7.84
C ASN A 590 -12.62 19.84 -7.12
N LYS A 591 -13.78 19.53 -7.72
CA LYS A 591 -14.66 18.44 -7.24
C LYS A 591 -13.93 17.11 -7.23
N PHE A 592 -13.12 16.85 -8.25
CA PHE A 592 -12.33 15.63 -8.36
C PHE A 592 -11.26 15.53 -7.28
N VAL A 593 -10.46 16.57 -7.08
CA VAL A 593 -9.43 16.63 -6.03
C VAL A 593 -10.05 16.53 -4.64
N GLN A 594 -11.19 17.20 -4.38
CA GLN A 594 -11.91 17.07 -3.11
C GLN A 594 -12.40 15.65 -2.88
N LYS A 595 -12.96 15.00 -3.91
CA LYS A 595 -13.38 13.61 -3.84
C LYS A 595 -12.18 12.67 -3.66
N TYR A 596 -11.06 12.92 -4.33
CA TYR A 596 -9.82 12.15 -4.19
C TYR A 596 -9.27 12.28 -2.77
N HIS A 597 -9.21 13.49 -2.21
CA HIS A 597 -8.78 13.73 -0.83
C HIS A 597 -9.72 13.09 0.19
N SER A 598 -11.04 13.17 -0.03
CA SER A 598 -12.06 12.54 0.83
C SER A 598 -12.00 11.01 0.75
N ILE A 599 -11.82 10.44 -0.44
CA ILE A 599 -11.69 8.98 -0.63
C ILE A 599 -10.38 8.49 -0.03
N LEU A 600 -9.26 9.20 -0.23
CA LEU A 600 -8.00 8.89 0.45
C LEU A 600 -8.16 8.95 1.96
N GLN A 601 -8.84 9.96 2.51
CA GLN A 601 -9.15 10.02 3.94
C GLN A 601 -10.09 8.92 4.44
N GLU A 602 -11.09 8.51 3.65
CA GLU A 602 -12.00 7.41 4.00
C GLU A 602 -11.32 6.05 3.93
N ILE A 603 -10.46 5.81 2.93
CA ILE A 603 -9.67 4.57 2.81
C ILE A 603 -8.65 4.49 3.94
N LEU A 604 -7.96 5.60 4.27
CA LEU A 604 -7.03 5.66 5.40
C LEU A 604 -7.71 5.54 6.78
N ARG A 605 -9.02 5.80 6.87
CA ARG A 605 -9.83 5.59 8.09
C ARG A 605 -10.45 4.19 8.18
N ALA A 606 -10.52 3.46 7.05
CA ALA A 606 -11.10 2.12 6.96
C ALA A 606 -10.06 1.00 7.15
N ILE A 607 -8.79 1.36 7.33
CA ILE A 607 -7.65 0.50 7.74
C ILE A 607 -7.32 0.82 9.20
#